data_AF-A0A8T5GCT7-F1
#
_entry.id   AF-A0A8T5GCT7-F1
#
_cell.length_a   1.000
_cell.length_b   1.000
_cell.length_c   1.000
_cell.angle_alpha   90.00
_cell.angle_beta   90.00
_cell.angle_gamma   90.00
#
_symmetry.space_group_name_H-M   'P 1'
#
loop_
_entity.id
_entity.type
_entity.pdbx_description
1 polymer ?
#
loop_
_entity_poly.entity_id
_entity_poly.type
_entity_poly.pdbx_seq_one_letter_code
_entity_poly.pdbx_strand_id
1 'polypeptide(L)'
;MLIRISLLFILLSSCVSGEITEVMYNPVGNDNNGEYVEVLFESETNLEGWIIRDGSSSDALILLNGSGNSKLNLIIEEELLVFDLNFDDVSVYSAGKAIGNGLGNSGDEIYLHDPDANLIFEIEYNGDLANGNGKALCFDEVILECDPSPGSYGLIDNEEEEDSEEVSEDEKINKSESSWIKINYVEVPENKCGNLKVGIDLWNNRNKKEEISAYVRDVNEISSLKINPQRGQSIELPVATCGEINAVEGEYVLVVEGFGDEDYRLVWLKFEGETVMIEEGQIVALNERESNINKQEEVVIKSATKIVDNDINGDLTLYLSYFVGSLGLFYWLKRN
;
A
#
# COMPACT_ATOMS: atom_id res chain seq x y z
N MET A 1 5.23 -61.66 -39.41
CA MET A 1 3.96 -61.43 -38.68
C MET A 1 4.25 -60.37 -37.64
N LEU A 2 4.14 -59.09 -38.02
CA LEU A 2 4.48 -57.93 -37.18
C LEU A 2 3.17 -57.38 -36.60
N ILE A 3 2.99 -57.56 -35.29
CA ILE A 3 1.87 -56.99 -34.53
C ILE A 3 2.13 -55.48 -34.44
N ARG A 4 1.33 -54.68 -35.15
CA ARG A 4 1.29 -53.22 -34.96
C ARG A 4 0.53 -52.95 -33.65
N ILE A 5 1.26 -52.69 -32.58
CA ILE A 5 0.71 -52.12 -31.36
C ILE A 5 0.51 -50.63 -31.65
N SER A 6 -0.73 -50.24 -31.99
CA SER A 6 -1.14 -48.84 -32.02
C SER A 6 -1.26 -48.38 -30.56
N LEU A 7 -0.22 -47.71 -30.06
CA LEU A 7 -0.23 -47.06 -28.76
C LEU A 7 -1.14 -45.82 -28.89
N LEU A 8 -2.38 -45.94 -28.46
CA LEU A 8 -3.31 -44.82 -28.31
C LEU A 8 -2.87 -44.05 -27.07
N PHE A 9 -2.02 -43.03 -27.26
CA PHE A 9 -1.71 -42.05 -26.23
C PHE A 9 -2.99 -41.23 -25.99
N ILE A 10 -3.75 -41.62 -24.96
CA ILE A 10 -4.81 -40.77 -24.41
C ILE A 10 -4.06 -39.63 -23.73
N LEU A 11 -3.96 -38.50 -24.43
CA LEU A 11 -3.55 -37.23 -23.84
C LEU A 11 -4.65 -36.89 -22.82
N LEU A 12 -4.42 -37.26 -21.57
CA LEU A 12 -5.18 -36.75 -20.45
C LEU A 12 -4.84 -35.26 -20.41
N SER A 13 -5.68 -34.42 -21.01
CA SER A 13 -5.66 -32.99 -20.71
C SER A 13 -5.84 -32.88 -19.21
N SER A 14 -4.79 -32.45 -18.52
CA SER A 14 -4.91 -31.96 -17.16
C SER A 14 -5.89 -30.79 -17.23
N CYS A 15 -7.12 -31.03 -16.79
CA CYS A 15 -8.08 -29.95 -16.61
C CYS A 15 -7.52 -29.13 -15.45
N VAL A 16 -7.12 -27.90 -15.73
CA VAL A 16 -6.85 -26.95 -14.66
C VAL A 16 -8.21 -26.56 -14.10
N SER A 17 -8.35 -26.65 -12.78
CA SER A 17 -9.57 -26.37 -12.04
C SER A 17 -9.22 -25.36 -10.96
N GLY A 18 -10.00 -24.29 -10.91
CA GLY A 18 -9.85 -23.20 -9.96
C GLY A 18 -11.11 -22.36 -9.93
N GLU A 19 -11.19 -21.50 -8.93
CA GLU A 19 -12.33 -20.64 -8.65
C GLU A 19 -11.86 -19.25 -8.23
N ILE A 20 -12.72 -18.26 -8.42
CA ILE A 20 -12.54 -16.95 -7.78
C ILE A 20 -13.08 -17.09 -6.36
N THR A 21 -12.32 -16.62 -5.38
CA THR A 21 -12.67 -16.66 -3.96
C THR A 21 -13.07 -15.30 -3.43
N GLU A 22 -12.46 -14.23 -3.94
CA GLU A 22 -12.70 -12.86 -3.50
C GLU A 22 -12.54 -11.85 -4.65
N VAL A 23 -13.40 -10.82 -4.67
CA VAL A 23 -13.31 -9.69 -5.61
C VAL A 23 -13.51 -8.37 -4.87
N MET A 24 -12.52 -7.49 -4.94
CA MET A 24 -12.65 -6.10 -4.53
C MET A 24 -12.86 -5.24 -5.77
N TYR A 25 -14.10 -4.89 -6.05
CA TYR A 25 -14.44 -4.10 -7.25
C TYR A 25 -14.66 -2.62 -6.97
N ASN A 26 -14.90 -2.22 -5.71
CA ASN A 26 -15.15 -0.82 -5.33
C ASN A 26 -14.47 -0.49 -3.99
N PRO A 27 -13.13 -0.37 -3.99
CA PRO A 27 -12.36 -0.03 -2.79
C PRO A 27 -12.77 1.33 -2.22
N VAL A 28 -12.56 1.56 -0.91
CA VAL A 28 -12.84 2.87 -0.30
C VAL A 28 -11.90 3.92 -0.89
N GLY A 29 -12.46 4.99 -1.46
CA GLY A 29 -11.68 6.15 -1.88
C GLY A 29 -12.12 6.69 -3.23
N ASN A 30 -11.16 7.27 -3.98
CA ASN A 30 -11.33 7.48 -5.41
C ASN A 30 -10.93 6.17 -6.09
N ASP A 31 -11.82 5.63 -6.95
CA ASP A 31 -11.81 4.31 -7.62
C ASP A 31 -10.55 3.92 -8.44
N ASN A 32 -9.39 4.53 -8.22
CA ASN A 32 -8.16 4.14 -8.90
C ASN A 32 -7.23 3.46 -7.89
N ASN A 33 -6.76 2.26 -8.21
CA ASN A 33 -5.62 1.57 -7.57
C ASN A 33 -5.93 0.74 -6.31
N GLY A 34 -7.06 0.05 -6.31
CA GLY A 34 -7.46 -0.77 -5.17
C GLY A 34 -8.19 -2.05 -5.54
N GLU A 35 -8.44 -2.28 -6.83
CA GLU A 35 -9.19 -3.43 -7.27
C GLU A 35 -8.31 -4.69 -7.30
N TYR A 36 -8.91 -5.82 -6.94
CA TYR A 36 -8.25 -7.11 -7.07
C TYR A 36 -9.24 -8.25 -7.26
N VAL A 37 -8.70 -9.36 -7.78
CA VAL A 37 -9.37 -10.65 -7.90
C VAL A 37 -8.47 -11.71 -7.26
N GLU A 38 -9.00 -12.44 -6.29
CA GLU A 38 -8.34 -13.57 -5.67
C GLU A 38 -8.83 -14.88 -6.29
N VAL A 39 -7.89 -15.77 -6.62
CA VAL A 39 -8.17 -17.02 -7.31
C VAL A 39 -7.48 -18.19 -6.62
N LEU A 40 -8.22 -19.28 -6.44
CA LEU A 40 -7.73 -20.51 -5.83
C LEU A 40 -7.76 -21.66 -6.84
N PHE A 41 -6.64 -22.34 -7.02
CA PHE A 41 -6.52 -23.53 -7.85
C PHE A 41 -6.35 -24.81 -7.02
N GLU A 42 -6.85 -25.93 -7.53
CA GLU A 42 -6.68 -27.25 -6.88
C GLU A 42 -5.19 -27.65 -6.74
N SER A 43 -4.37 -27.21 -7.70
CA SER A 43 -2.92 -27.42 -7.77
C SER A 43 -2.18 -26.10 -7.97
N GLU A 44 -0.91 -26.05 -7.54
CA GLU A 44 -0.02 -24.91 -7.80
C GLU A 44 -0.02 -24.59 -9.30
N THR A 45 -0.32 -23.32 -9.62
CA THR A 45 -0.51 -22.86 -10.99
C THR A 45 0.24 -21.56 -11.20
N ASN A 46 0.93 -21.46 -12.33
CA ASN A 46 1.57 -20.22 -12.78
C ASN A 46 0.65 -19.46 -13.72
N LEU A 47 0.32 -18.22 -13.37
CA LEU A 47 -0.56 -17.36 -14.15
C LEU A 47 0.20 -16.41 -15.10
N GLU A 48 1.53 -16.47 -15.16
CA GLU A 48 2.32 -15.65 -16.10
C GLU A 48 1.85 -15.89 -17.54
N GLY A 49 1.45 -14.81 -18.22
CA GLY A 49 0.97 -14.84 -19.60
C GLY A 49 -0.46 -15.36 -19.78
N TRP A 50 -1.18 -15.67 -18.70
CA TRP A 50 -2.62 -15.86 -18.74
C TRP A 50 -3.33 -14.53 -19.02
N ILE A 51 -4.59 -14.59 -19.43
CA ILE A 51 -5.39 -13.42 -19.76
C ILE A 51 -6.55 -13.28 -18.79
N ILE A 52 -6.58 -12.19 -18.02
CA ILE A 52 -7.78 -11.74 -17.31
C ILE A 52 -8.56 -10.79 -18.21
N ARG A 53 -9.89 -10.82 -18.13
CA ARG A 53 -10.75 -9.99 -18.96
C ARG A 53 -12.00 -9.60 -18.19
N ASP A 54 -12.47 -8.39 -18.43
CA ASP A 54 -13.80 -7.93 -18.03
C ASP A 54 -14.79 -7.89 -19.21
N GLY A 55 -15.96 -7.29 -19.02
CA GLY A 55 -16.95 -7.09 -20.08
C GLY A 55 -16.41 -6.40 -21.35
N SER A 56 -15.35 -5.57 -21.27
CA SER A 56 -14.92 -4.74 -22.41
C SER A 56 -13.47 -4.93 -22.88
N SER A 57 -12.56 -5.43 -22.05
CA SER A 57 -11.11 -5.47 -22.35
C SER A 57 -10.37 -6.57 -21.60
N SER A 58 -9.14 -6.84 -22.02
CA SER A 58 -8.36 -7.99 -21.57
C SER A 58 -6.91 -7.64 -21.34
N ASP A 59 -6.33 -8.20 -20.28
CA ASP A 59 -4.96 -7.94 -19.86
C ASP A 59 -4.18 -9.23 -19.67
N ALA A 60 -2.90 -9.17 -20.05
CA ALA A 60 -1.98 -10.25 -19.78
C ALA A 60 -1.42 -10.12 -18.37
N LEU A 61 -1.42 -11.23 -17.64
CA LEU A 61 -0.93 -11.29 -16.28
C LEU A 61 0.59 -11.37 -16.23
N ILE A 62 1.19 -10.55 -15.38
CA ILE A 62 2.63 -10.48 -15.15
C ILE A 62 2.90 -10.70 -13.66
N LEU A 63 3.76 -11.66 -13.32
CA LEU A 63 4.16 -11.93 -11.95
C LEU A 63 4.89 -10.72 -11.36
N LEU A 64 4.36 -10.20 -10.26
CA LEU A 64 4.97 -9.13 -9.48
C LEU A 64 5.76 -9.69 -8.29
N ASN A 65 5.21 -10.68 -7.59
CA ASN A 65 5.80 -11.24 -6.37
C ASN A 65 5.35 -12.69 -6.11
N GLY A 66 6.05 -13.39 -5.22
CA GLY A 66 5.86 -14.81 -4.92
C GLY A 66 6.62 -15.74 -5.86
N SER A 67 6.34 -17.04 -5.75
CA SER A 67 7.04 -18.08 -6.51
C SER A 67 6.58 -18.21 -7.97
N GLY A 68 5.41 -17.64 -8.29
CA GLY A 68 4.70 -17.86 -9.54
C GLY A 68 4.15 -19.29 -9.68
N ASN A 69 4.15 -20.09 -8.62
CA ASN A 69 3.54 -21.42 -8.59
C ASN A 69 2.84 -21.60 -7.25
N SER A 70 1.68 -20.99 -7.12
CA SER A 70 0.88 -21.02 -5.89
C SER A 70 -0.51 -21.57 -6.20
N LYS A 71 -1.16 -22.14 -5.19
CA LYS A 71 -2.59 -22.45 -5.28
C LYS A 71 -3.43 -21.18 -5.19
N LEU A 72 -3.10 -20.34 -4.22
CA LEU A 72 -3.70 -19.03 -4.02
C LEU A 72 -2.93 -18.00 -4.82
N ASN A 73 -3.63 -17.28 -5.69
CA ASN A 73 -3.03 -16.25 -6.53
C ASN A 73 -3.88 -14.99 -6.44
N LEU A 74 -3.22 -13.84 -6.36
CA LEU A 74 -3.86 -12.54 -6.28
C LEU A 74 -3.57 -11.77 -7.56
N ILE A 75 -4.62 -11.31 -8.24
CA ILE A 75 -4.52 -10.50 -9.46
C ILE A 75 -4.91 -9.07 -9.09
N ILE A 76 -4.01 -8.13 -9.33
CA ILE A 76 -4.12 -6.76 -8.85
C ILE A 76 -3.90 -5.74 -9.96
N GLU A 77 -4.36 -4.52 -9.73
CA GLU A 77 -3.91 -3.35 -10.47
C GLU A 77 -2.44 -3.00 -10.13
N GLU A 78 -1.71 -2.39 -11.08
CA GLU A 78 -0.25 -2.08 -11.07
C GLU A 78 0.20 -1.23 -9.86
N GLU A 79 -0.73 -0.73 -9.06
CA GLU A 79 -0.48 0.19 -7.95
C GLU A 79 -1.08 -0.29 -6.62
N LEU A 80 -1.73 -1.46 -6.58
CA LEU A 80 -2.20 -2.01 -5.31
C LEU A 80 -1.01 -2.52 -4.49
N LEU A 81 -0.78 -1.82 -3.39
CA LEU A 81 0.27 -2.18 -2.47
C LEU A 81 -0.22 -3.29 -1.53
N VAL A 82 0.17 -4.53 -1.81
CA VAL A 82 -0.16 -5.67 -0.95
C VAL A 82 0.94 -5.84 0.10
N PHE A 83 0.68 -5.37 1.31
CA PHE A 83 1.53 -5.60 2.47
C PHE A 83 1.13 -6.90 3.17
N ASP A 84 2.06 -7.48 3.92
CA ASP A 84 1.79 -8.55 4.88
C ASP A 84 1.36 -9.91 4.30
N LEU A 85 1.51 -10.11 2.99
CA LEU A 85 1.35 -11.45 2.39
C LEU A 85 2.55 -12.35 2.69
N ASN A 86 2.26 -13.59 3.05
CA ASN A 86 3.26 -14.65 2.97
C ASN A 86 3.45 -15.07 1.50
N PHE A 87 4.45 -14.50 0.85
CA PHE A 87 4.79 -14.79 -0.56
C PHE A 87 5.31 -16.22 -0.81
N ASP A 88 5.52 -17.02 0.24
CA ASP A 88 5.78 -18.45 0.08
C ASP A 88 4.51 -19.22 -0.36
N ASP A 89 3.32 -18.74 0.05
CA ASP A 89 2.03 -19.41 -0.20
C ASP A 89 1.21 -18.72 -1.30
N VAL A 90 1.44 -17.42 -1.55
CA VAL A 90 0.68 -16.59 -2.49
C VAL A 90 1.56 -16.05 -3.60
N SER A 91 1.08 -16.12 -4.84
CA SER A 91 1.69 -15.44 -5.98
C SER A 91 0.83 -14.24 -6.39
N VAL A 92 1.46 -13.09 -6.63
CA VAL A 92 0.78 -11.84 -6.97
C VAL A 92 1.10 -11.45 -8.41
N TYR A 93 0.06 -11.18 -9.19
CA TYR A 93 0.15 -10.82 -10.61
C TYR A 93 -0.48 -9.46 -10.86
N SER A 94 0.11 -8.68 -11.75
CA SER A 94 -0.48 -7.44 -12.26
C SER A 94 -1.31 -7.70 -13.51
N ALA A 95 -2.48 -7.07 -13.58
CA ALA A 95 -3.24 -6.87 -14.82
C ALA A 95 -2.87 -5.54 -15.53
N GLY A 96 -1.89 -4.79 -15.01
CA GLY A 96 -1.60 -3.43 -15.46
C GLY A 96 -2.46 -2.41 -14.70
N LYS A 97 -2.71 -1.25 -15.30
CA LYS A 97 -3.34 -0.10 -14.63
C LYS A 97 -4.76 -0.33 -14.11
N ALA A 98 -5.46 -1.28 -14.70
CA ALA A 98 -6.80 -1.68 -14.33
C ALA A 98 -6.97 -3.17 -14.66
N ILE A 99 -7.89 -3.85 -14.00
CA ILE A 99 -8.33 -5.18 -14.45
C ILE A 99 -9.34 -4.96 -15.57
N GLY A 100 -8.97 -5.25 -16.81
CA GLY A 100 -9.72 -4.86 -17.98
C GLY A 100 -9.77 -3.34 -18.14
N ASN A 101 -10.97 -2.78 -18.05
CA ASN A 101 -11.26 -1.36 -18.12
C ASN A 101 -11.56 -0.77 -16.73
N GLY A 102 -11.21 -1.49 -15.67
CA GLY A 102 -11.63 -1.25 -14.30
C GLY A 102 -12.93 -2.01 -14.03
N LEU A 103 -12.96 -2.72 -12.90
CA LEU A 103 -14.09 -3.51 -12.48
C LEU A 103 -15.31 -2.61 -12.24
N GLY A 104 -16.43 -2.92 -12.89
CA GLY A 104 -17.62 -2.10 -12.81
C GLY A 104 -18.24 -2.00 -11.41
N ASN A 105 -18.33 -0.77 -10.87
CA ASN A 105 -19.02 -0.48 -9.60
C ASN A 105 -20.52 -0.88 -9.58
N SER A 106 -21.16 -0.98 -10.74
CA SER A 106 -22.56 -1.42 -10.89
C SER A 106 -22.72 -2.91 -11.18
N GLY A 107 -21.62 -3.66 -11.23
CA GLY A 107 -21.59 -5.04 -11.71
C GLY A 107 -20.75 -5.17 -12.98
N ASP A 108 -20.13 -6.35 -13.12
CA ASP A 108 -19.28 -6.72 -14.25
C ASP A 108 -19.21 -8.24 -14.41
N GLU A 109 -18.60 -8.68 -15.51
CA GLU A 109 -18.27 -10.08 -15.81
C GLU A 109 -16.75 -10.24 -15.77
N ILE A 110 -16.22 -11.18 -15.01
CA ILE A 110 -14.78 -11.47 -14.93
C ILE A 110 -14.49 -12.83 -15.55
N TYR A 111 -13.53 -12.85 -16.46
CA TYR A 111 -13.07 -14.03 -17.18
C TYR A 111 -11.59 -14.25 -16.97
N LEU A 112 -11.19 -15.51 -16.70
CA LEU A 112 -9.79 -15.91 -16.74
C LEU A 112 -9.55 -16.97 -17.80
N HIS A 113 -8.60 -16.70 -18.69
CA HIS A 113 -8.17 -17.62 -19.75
C HIS A 113 -6.72 -18.04 -19.55
N ASP A 114 -6.44 -19.30 -19.88
CA ASP A 114 -5.07 -19.79 -19.95
C ASP A 114 -4.32 -19.25 -21.19
N PRO A 115 -3.00 -19.50 -21.32
CA PRO A 115 -2.21 -19.02 -22.46
C PRO A 115 -2.63 -19.60 -23.82
N ASP A 116 -3.38 -20.70 -23.84
CA ASP A 116 -3.95 -21.32 -25.04
C ASP A 116 -5.36 -20.77 -25.36
N ALA A 117 -5.81 -19.75 -24.62
CA ALA A 117 -7.11 -19.09 -24.71
C ALA A 117 -8.31 -20.00 -24.32
N ASN A 118 -8.08 -21.03 -23.51
CA ASN A 118 -9.18 -21.78 -22.91
C ASN A 118 -9.73 -20.99 -21.72
N LEU A 119 -11.05 -20.90 -21.62
CA LEU A 119 -11.73 -20.32 -20.46
C LEU A 119 -11.58 -21.26 -19.26
N ILE A 120 -11.04 -20.73 -18.15
CA ILE A 120 -10.84 -21.48 -16.90
C ILE A 120 -12.02 -21.25 -15.96
N PHE A 121 -12.42 -20.00 -15.75
CA PHE A 121 -13.66 -19.64 -15.05
C PHE A 121 -14.22 -18.31 -15.54
N GLU A 122 -15.50 -18.12 -15.24
CA GLU A 122 -16.31 -16.93 -15.53
C GLU A 122 -17.18 -16.67 -14.30
N ILE A 123 -17.21 -15.43 -13.83
CA ILE A 123 -18.17 -14.97 -12.83
C ILE A 123 -18.86 -13.70 -13.32
N GLU A 124 -20.07 -13.48 -12.84
CA GLU A 124 -20.81 -12.23 -13.00
C GLU A 124 -21.21 -11.77 -11.59
N TYR A 125 -21.05 -10.49 -11.30
CA TYR A 125 -21.54 -9.89 -10.07
C TYR A 125 -22.38 -8.65 -10.37
N ASN A 126 -23.25 -8.30 -9.43
CA ASN A 126 -23.97 -7.03 -9.44
C ASN A 126 -23.35 -6.08 -8.41
N GLY A 127 -23.44 -4.78 -8.65
CA GLY A 127 -22.92 -3.77 -7.74
C GLY A 127 -23.83 -3.47 -6.54
N ASP A 128 -24.76 -4.37 -6.19
CA ASP A 128 -25.66 -4.15 -5.04
C ASP A 128 -24.99 -4.50 -3.70
N LEU A 129 -23.91 -5.29 -3.73
CA LEU A 129 -23.12 -5.77 -2.59
C LEU A 129 -21.71 -5.22 -2.70
N ALA A 130 -21.09 -4.77 -1.60
CA ALA A 130 -19.72 -4.27 -1.50
C ALA A 130 -19.46 -2.92 -2.21
N ASN A 131 -20.53 -2.16 -2.45
CA ASN A 131 -20.49 -0.95 -3.27
C ASN A 131 -19.89 0.27 -2.53
N GLY A 132 -18.56 0.38 -2.52
CA GLY A 132 -17.83 1.54 -2.00
C GLY A 132 -17.86 1.65 -0.48
N ASN A 133 -18.26 0.56 0.19
CA ASN A 133 -18.30 0.43 1.64
C ASN A 133 -17.03 -0.22 2.20
N GLY A 134 -16.02 -0.46 1.35
CA GLY A 134 -14.77 -1.10 1.74
C GLY A 134 -14.86 -2.58 2.01
N LYS A 135 -15.93 -3.23 1.56
CA LYS A 135 -16.07 -4.69 1.58
C LYS A 135 -15.63 -5.27 0.24
N ALA A 136 -15.34 -6.55 0.23
CA ALA A 136 -15.17 -7.35 -0.97
C ALA A 136 -16.39 -8.25 -1.18
N LEU A 137 -16.48 -8.85 -2.37
CA LEU A 137 -17.37 -9.97 -2.64
C LEU A 137 -16.62 -11.26 -2.41
N CYS A 138 -17.10 -12.10 -1.51
CA CYS A 138 -16.59 -13.45 -1.31
C CYS A 138 -17.48 -14.46 -2.03
N PHE A 139 -16.82 -15.40 -2.71
CA PHE A 139 -17.44 -16.43 -3.54
C PHE A 139 -17.23 -17.78 -2.85
N ASP A 140 -18.31 -18.29 -2.26
CA ASP A 140 -18.41 -19.64 -1.70
C ASP A 140 -19.69 -20.29 -2.27
N GLU A 141 -20.46 -21.04 -1.48
CA GLU A 141 -21.79 -21.55 -1.90
C GLU A 141 -22.75 -20.43 -2.37
N VAL A 142 -22.57 -19.20 -1.87
CA VAL A 142 -23.30 -17.99 -2.26
C VAL A 142 -22.36 -16.78 -2.31
N ILE A 143 -22.70 -15.79 -3.15
CA ILE A 143 -21.99 -14.50 -3.19
C ILE A 143 -22.45 -13.65 -2.00
N LEU A 144 -21.51 -13.16 -1.20
CA LEU A 144 -21.77 -12.32 -0.03
C LEU A 144 -20.72 -11.21 0.13
N GLU A 145 -21.07 -10.18 0.89
CA GLU A 145 -20.10 -9.17 1.32
C GLU A 145 -19.21 -9.72 2.44
N CYS A 146 -17.90 -9.50 2.35
CA CYS A 146 -16.92 -9.88 3.37
C CYS A 146 -15.92 -8.77 3.65
N ASP A 147 -15.23 -8.86 4.79
CA ASP A 147 -14.07 -8.01 5.07
C ASP A 147 -12.94 -8.37 4.10
N PRO A 148 -12.28 -7.38 3.45
CA PRO A 148 -11.26 -7.66 2.45
C PRO A 148 -10.11 -8.47 3.04
N SER A 149 -9.79 -9.61 2.42
CA SER A 149 -8.78 -10.54 2.93
C SER A 149 -7.79 -11.00 1.85
N PRO A 150 -7.22 -10.07 1.05
CA PRO A 150 -6.42 -10.43 -0.11
C PRO A 150 -5.29 -11.39 0.30
N GLY A 151 -5.19 -12.53 -0.37
CA GLY A 151 -4.15 -13.54 -0.16
C GLY A 151 -4.26 -14.30 1.17
N SER A 152 -5.38 -14.23 1.88
CA SER A 152 -5.56 -14.88 3.19
C SER A 152 -6.59 -16.02 3.18
N TYR A 153 -7.15 -16.37 2.02
CA TYR A 153 -8.18 -17.39 1.91
C TYR A 153 -7.78 -18.73 2.58
N GLY A 154 -8.67 -19.22 3.46
CA GLY A 154 -8.52 -20.52 4.13
C GLY A 154 -7.45 -20.58 5.23
N LEU A 155 -6.77 -19.47 5.55
CA LEU A 155 -5.84 -19.43 6.69
C LEU A 155 -6.55 -19.24 8.04
N ILE A 156 -7.81 -18.78 8.04
CA ILE A 156 -8.53 -18.41 9.27
C ILE A 156 -9.37 -19.58 9.83
N ASP A 157 -9.77 -20.56 9.02
CA ASP A 157 -10.79 -21.56 9.44
C ASP A 157 -10.25 -22.87 10.01
N ASN A 158 -8.94 -22.98 10.31
CA ASN A 158 -8.38 -24.17 10.99
C ASN A 158 -7.98 -23.93 12.45
N GLU A 159 -8.23 -22.75 13.02
CA GLU A 159 -8.34 -22.66 14.47
C GLU A 159 -9.69 -23.24 14.86
N GLU A 160 -9.71 -24.56 15.13
CA GLU A 160 -10.82 -25.23 15.81
C GLU A 160 -11.32 -24.30 16.92
N GLU A 161 -12.57 -23.84 16.82
CA GLU A 161 -13.27 -23.18 17.92
C GLU A 161 -13.19 -24.13 19.12
N GLU A 162 -12.16 -23.98 19.95
CA GLU A 162 -12.14 -24.58 21.29
C GLU A 162 -13.34 -23.99 22.01
N ASP A 163 -14.37 -24.82 22.20
CA ASP A 163 -15.57 -24.58 23.01
C ASP A 163 -15.25 -23.61 24.15
N SER A 164 -15.53 -22.32 23.95
CA SER A 164 -15.31 -21.31 24.96
C SER A 164 -16.37 -21.52 26.03
N GLU A 165 -15.98 -22.16 27.14
CA GLU A 165 -16.77 -22.22 28.37
C GLU A 165 -17.28 -20.82 28.70
N GLU A 166 -18.59 -20.70 28.98
CA GLU A 166 -19.23 -19.44 29.41
C GLU A 166 -18.50 -18.86 30.63
N VAL A 167 -17.59 -17.90 30.39
CA VAL A 167 -16.99 -17.09 31.43
C VAL A 167 -18.02 -16.05 31.88
N SER A 168 -18.35 -16.13 33.17
CA SER A 168 -19.33 -15.28 33.86
C SER A 168 -19.10 -13.77 33.66
N GLU A 169 -20.20 -13.03 33.48
CA GLU A 169 -20.31 -11.59 33.19
C GLU A 169 -19.66 -10.59 34.19
N ASP A 170 -18.95 -11.06 35.23
CA ASP A 170 -18.37 -10.19 36.26
C ASP A 170 -16.87 -9.85 36.06
N GLU A 171 -16.24 -10.28 34.96
CA GLU A 171 -14.87 -9.89 34.58
C GLU A 171 -14.83 -8.79 33.49
N LYS A 172 -15.56 -7.70 33.70
CA LYS A 172 -15.35 -6.43 32.95
C LYS A 172 -14.30 -5.55 33.62
N ILE A 173 -13.03 -6.00 33.67
CA ILE A 173 -11.90 -5.11 33.99
C ILE A 173 -10.68 -5.47 33.14
N ASN A 174 -10.18 -4.45 32.42
CA ASN A 174 -8.96 -4.35 31.63
C ASN A 174 -9.01 -4.97 30.23
N LYS A 175 -9.59 -4.22 29.28
CA LYS A 175 -9.17 -4.24 27.88
C LYS A 175 -7.63 -4.13 27.90
N SER A 176 -6.95 -5.21 27.58
CA SER A 176 -5.50 -5.27 27.42
C SER A 176 -5.12 -4.08 26.53
N GLU A 177 -4.36 -3.13 27.06
CA GLU A 177 -3.82 -2.04 26.26
C GLU A 177 -2.82 -2.71 25.30
N SER A 178 -3.30 -3.06 24.10
CA SER A 178 -2.47 -3.52 22.99
C SER A 178 -1.39 -2.48 22.74
N SER A 179 -0.23 -2.93 22.27
CA SER A 179 0.81 -2.03 21.80
C SER A 179 0.24 -1.15 20.68
N TRP A 180 0.72 0.10 20.58
CA TRP A 180 0.26 1.00 19.53
C TRP A 180 1.31 2.05 19.18
N ILE A 181 1.27 2.48 17.92
CA ILE A 181 1.99 3.64 17.39
C ILE A 181 0.95 4.69 16.99
N LYS A 182 1.20 5.95 17.34
CA LYS A 182 0.38 7.09 16.90
C LYS A 182 1.30 8.17 16.35
N ILE A 183 1.07 8.60 15.12
CA ILE A 183 1.76 9.76 14.54
C ILE A 183 1.02 11.01 15.02
N ASN A 184 1.73 11.91 15.70
CA ASN A 184 1.18 13.15 16.23
C ASN A 184 1.38 14.32 15.28
N TYR A 185 2.56 14.40 14.65
CA TYR A 185 2.88 15.44 13.68
C TYR A 185 4.00 14.99 12.75
N VAL A 186 4.03 15.60 11.56
CA VAL A 186 5.17 15.58 10.65
C VAL A 186 5.58 17.02 10.40
N GLU A 187 6.80 17.40 10.80
CA GLU A 187 7.36 18.72 10.55
C GLU A 187 8.31 18.61 9.35
N VAL A 188 8.00 19.39 8.32
CA VAL A 188 8.75 19.43 7.06
C VAL A 188 9.81 20.53 7.16
N PRO A 189 11.09 20.26 6.81
CA PRO A 189 12.13 21.27 6.84
C PRO A 189 11.84 22.40 5.84
N GLU A 190 12.27 23.63 6.16
CA GLU A 190 12.13 24.79 5.26
C GLU A 190 12.87 24.61 3.93
N ASN A 191 13.89 23.74 3.89
CA ASN A 191 14.61 23.38 2.68
C ASN A 191 14.10 22.04 2.16
N LYS A 192 13.83 21.93 0.85
CA LYS A 192 13.47 20.66 0.17
C LYS A 192 14.43 19.52 0.52
N CYS A 193 15.67 19.87 0.84
CA CYS A 193 16.65 18.93 1.33
C CYS A 193 16.85 19.04 2.86
N GLY A 194 16.08 18.28 3.64
CA GLY A 194 16.29 18.12 5.07
C GLY A 194 15.61 16.87 5.63
N ASN A 195 15.78 16.61 6.92
CA ASN A 195 15.08 15.51 7.58
C ASN A 195 13.66 15.96 7.94
N LEU A 196 12.65 15.21 7.50
CA LEU A 196 11.31 15.28 8.09
C LEU A 196 11.44 14.91 9.56
N LYS A 197 10.80 15.66 10.45
CA LYS A 197 10.71 15.27 11.85
C LYS A 197 9.35 14.66 12.09
N VAL A 198 9.34 13.39 12.46
CA VAL A 198 8.11 12.65 12.72
C VAL A 198 7.97 12.51 14.22
N GLY A 199 6.99 13.20 14.80
CA GLY A 199 6.63 13.10 16.21
C GLY A 199 5.65 11.96 16.41
N ILE A 200 6.05 10.93 17.17
CA ILE A 200 5.24 9.72 17.40
C ILE A 200 5.10 9.43 18.88
N ASP A 201 3.88 9.08 19.29
CA ASP A 201 3.59 8.47 20.58
C ASP A 201 3.53 6.95 20.43
N LEU A 202 4.04 6.27 21.46
CA LEU A 202 4.16 4.81 21.45
C LEU A 202 3.75 4.23 22.79
N TRP A 203 3.22 3.02 22.74
CA TRP A 203 3.04 2.16 23.91
C TRP A 203 3.38 0.72 23.55
N ASN A 204 4.15 0.06 24.42
CA ASN A 204 4.44 -1.37 24.28
C ASN A 204 4.15 -2.09 25.59
N ASN A 205 3.20 -3.01 25.58
CA ASN A 205 2.88 -3.80 26.77
C ASN A 205 3.89 -4.95 27.01
N ARG A 206 4.77 -5.24 26.05
CA ARG A 206 5.68 -6.40 26.09
C ARG A 206 6.94 -6.19 26.93
N ASN A 207 7.16 -5.00 27.50
CA ASN A 207 8.34 -4.65 28.31
C ASN A 207 9.68 -5.05 27.65
N LYS A 208 9.73 -5.04 26.30
CA LYS A 208 10.90 -5.40 25.49
C LYS A 208 11.38 -4.20 24.70
N LYS A 209 12.67 -4.23 24.35
CA LYS A 209 13.24 -3.28 23.40
C LYS A 209 12.72 -3.59 22.01
N GLU A 210 12.32 -2.55 21.30
CA GLU A 210 11.76 -2.60 19.96
C GLU A 210 12.53 -1.65 19.07
N GLU A 211 12.66 -2.01 17.81
CA GLU A 211 13.13 -1.10 16.77
C GLU A 211 11.92 -0.40 16.19
N ILE A 212 11.90 0.93 16.28
CA ILE A 212 10.90 1.76 15.61
C ILE A 212 11.59 2.37 14.40
N SER A 213 11.04 2.15 13.22
CA SER A 213 11.55 2.66 11.95
C SER A 213 10.57 3.66 11.38
N ALA A 214 11.08 4.74 10.79
CA ALA A 214 10.32 5.68 10.00
C ALA A 214 11.05 5.94 8.68
N TYR A 215 10.34 5.81 7.57
CA TYR A 215 10.90 5.98 6.23
C TYR A 215 9.84 6.47 5.24
N VAL A 216 10.29 7.15 4.19
CA VAL A 216 9.43 7.49 3.06
C VAL A 216 9.57 6.38 2.02
N ARG A 217 8.46 5.76 1.63
CA ARG A 217 8.45 4.72 0.61
C ARG A 217 9.06 5.24 -0.69
N ASP A 218 9.82 4.38 -1.37
CA ASP A 218 10.59 4.68 -2.59
C ASP A 218 11.78 5.63 -2.40
N VAL A 219 12.04 6.07 -1.17
CA VAL A 219 13.27 6.74 -0.78
C VAL A 219 14.16 5.73 -0.05
N ASN A 220 15.38 5.51 -0.56
CA ASN A 220 16.31 4.49 -0.06
C ASN A 220 16.87 4.76 1.36
N GLU A 221 16.33 5.71 2.12
CA GLU A 221 16.84 6.12 3.42
C GLU A 221 15.83 5.81 4.53
N ILE A 222 16.24 4.91 5.44
CA ILE A 222 15.45 4.49 6.60
C ILE A 222 16.07 5.08 7.85
N SER A 223 15.24 5.67 8.70
CA SER A 223 15.63 6.10 10.03
C SER A 223 15.05 5.17 11.08
N SER A 224 15.91 4.42 11.76
CA SER A 224 15.49 3.51 12.82
C SER A 224 16.05 3.89 14.18
N LEU A 225 15.29 3.59 15.24
CA LEU A 225 15.66 3.84 16.62
C LEU A 225 15.25 2.66 17.50
N LYS A 226 16.22 2.08 18.23
CA LYS A 226 15.96 1.02 19.22
C LYS A 226 15.69 1.60 20.60
N ILE A 227 14.47 1.45 21.10
CA ILE A 227 14.04 1.95 22.41
C ILE A 227 13.25 0.91 23.19
N ASN A 228 13.00 1.18 24.48
CA ASN A 228 12.04 0.43 25.28
C ASN A 228 10.85 1.35 25.57
N PRO A 229 9.81 1.37 24.70
CA PRO A 229 8.73 2.34 24.78
C PRO A 229 8.05 2.33 26.14
N GLN A 230 7.90 3.51 26.74
CA GLN A 230 7.14 3.71 27.96
C GLN A 230 5.80 4.36 27.64
N ARG A 231 4.81 4.20 28.51
CA ARG A 231 3.47 4.79 28.31
C ARG A 231 3.58 6.30 28.16
N GLY A 232 3.01 6.84 27.09
CA GLY A 232 3.04 8.27 26.79
C GLY A 232 4.43 8.79 26.44
N GLN A 233 5.34 7.91 25.99
CA GLN A 233 6.62 8.32 25.44
C GLN A 233 6.42 8.86 24.02
N SER A 234 6.83 10.11 23.81
CA SER A 234 6.97 10.70 22.48
C SER A 234 8.42 10.63 22.03
N ILE A 235 8.66 10.25 20.77
CA ILE A 235 9.97 10.36 20.13
C ILE A 235 9.87 11.14 18.82
N GLU A 236 10.98 11.74 18.43
CA GLU A 236 11.14 12.44 17.15
C GLU A 236 12.12 11.64 16.29
N LEU A 237 11.64 11.15 15.14
CA LEU A 237 12.47 10.44 14.17
C LEU A 237 12.80 11.38 12.99
N PRO A 238 14.09 11.63 12.71
CA PRO A 238 14.48 12.38 11.53
C PRO A 238 14.43 11.46 10.31
N VAL A 239 13.47 11.59 9.41
CA VAL A 239 13.41 10.80 8.16
C VAL A 239 14.06 11.60 7.04
N ALA A 240 15.19 11.10 6.54
CA ALA A 240 15.93 11.79 5.50
C ALA A 240 15.21 11.63 4.15
N THR A 241 14.95 12.75 3.48
CA THR A 241 14.28 12.78 2.15
C THR A 241 15.27 13.08 1.02
N CYS A 242 16.58 12.97 1.31
CA CYS A 242 17.64 13.61 0.53
C CYS A 242 18.76 12.64 0.18
N GLY A 243 18.46 11.67 -0.68
CA GLY A 243 19.47 10.83 -1.34
C GLY A 243 19.89 11.39 -2.70
N GLU A 244 20.53 10.56 -3.54
CA GLU A 244 20.78 10.88 -4.97
C GLU A 244 19.49 11.16 -5.78
N ILE A 245 18.34 10.87 -5.18
CA ILE A 245 17.01 11.12 -5.71
C ILE A 245 16.54 12.44 -5.08
N ASN A 246 16.61 13.54 -5.83
CA ASN A 246 15.91 14.77 -5.44
C ASN A 246 14.42 14.40 -5.32
N ALA A 247 13.79 14.61 -4.16
CA ALA A 247 12.34 14.47 -4.03
C ALA A 247 11.66 15.25 -5.16
N VAL A 248 11.13 14.52 -6.14
CA VAL A 248 10.42 15.06 -7.28
C VAL A 248 9.04 15.47 -6.79
N GLU A 249 8.41 16.46 -7.42
CA GLU A 249 7.00 16.74 -7.15
C GLU A 249 6.18 15.46 -7.35
N GLY A 250 5.32 15.12 -6.38
CA GLY A 250 4.65 13.83 -6.35
C GLY A 250 4.04 13.48 -4.98
N GLU A 251 3.42 12.31 -4.93
CA GLU A 251 2.81 11.74 -3.72
C GLU A 251 3.71 10.64 -3.16
N TYR A 252 3.85 10.63 -1.84
CA TYR A 252 4.73 9.73 -1.11
C TYR A 252 4.02 9.20 0.12
N VAL A 253 4.45 8.03 0.60
CA VAL A 253 3.90 7.42 1.82
C VAL A 253 4.99 7.41 2.89
N LEU A 254 4.77 8.15 3.98
CA LEU A 254 5.56 7.99 5.20
C LEU A 254 5.05 6.76 5.95
N VAL A 255 5.94 5.80 6.15
CA VAL A 255 5.69 4.59 6.94
C VAL A 255 6.39 4.73 8.28
N VAL A 256 5.66 4.51 9.37
CA VAL A 256 6.24 4.31 10.71
C VAL A 256 5.86 2.93 11.18
N GLU A 257 6.84 2.08 11.42
CA GLU A 257 6.65 0.68 11.82
C GLU A 257 7.39 0.36 13.13
N GLY A 258 6.90 -0.64 13.85
CA GLY A 258 7.51 -1.14 15.07
C GLY A 258 6.69 -2.26 15.68
N PHE A 259 7.14 -2.81 16.81
CA PHE A 259 6.44 -3.89 17.52
C PHE A 259 6.28 -5.23 16.77
N GLY A 260 7.08 -5.46 15.73
CA GLY A 260 7.02 -6.65 14.88
C GLY A 260 6.46 -6.30 13.51
N ASP A 261 6.20 -7.31 12.69
CA ASP A 261 5.80 -7.13 11.28
C ASP A 261 4.36 -6.58 11.13
N GLU A 262 3.61 -6.42 12.24
CA GLU A 262 2.15 -6.19 12.21
C GLU A 262 1.71 -4.78 12.66
N ASP A 263 2.62 -3.90 13.09
CA ASP A 263 2.27 -2.61 13.71
C ASP A 263 2.92 -1.42 12.96
N TYR A 264 2.28 -1.01 11.85
CA TYR A 264 2.68 0.19 11.09
C TYR A 264 1.60 1.26 11.03
N ARG A 265 2.01 2.49 10.72
CA ARG A 265 1.14 3.65 10.48
C ARG A 265 1.60 4.36 9.22
N LEU A 266 0.64 4.77 8.40
CA LEU A 266 0.88 5.43 7.11
C LEU A 266 0.40 6.88 7.17
N VAL A 267 1.16 7.78 6.54
CA VAL A 267 0.76 9.17 6.30
C VAL A 267 1.10 9.53 4.85
N TRP A 268 0.13 10.07 4.11
CA TRP A 268 0.34 10.54 2.75
C TRP A 268 0.97 11.93 2.75
N LEU A 269 2.05 12.07 1.99
CA LEU A 269 2.80 13.31 1.81
C LEU A 269 2.70 13.72 0.35
N LYS A 270 2.17 14.90 0.08
CA LYS A 270 2.11 15.47 -1.26
C LYS A 270 3.11 16.61 -1.39
N PHE A 271 4.07 16.48 -2.28
CA PHE A 271 5.10 17.48 -2.55
C PHE A 271 4.70 18.29 -3.80
N GLU A 272 4.30 19.54 -3.60
CA GLU A 272 3.98 20.50 -4.67
C GLU A 272 4.94 21.69 -4.57
N GLY A 273 5.93 21.79 -5.45
CA GLY A 273 6.93 22.85 -5.39
C GLY A 273 7.78 22.81 -4.12
N GLU A 274 7.74 23.87 -3.32
CA GLU A 274 8.39 23.99 -1.99
C GLU A 274 7.44 23.66 -0.84
N THR A 275 6.17 23.38 -1.14
CA THR A 275 5.16 23.05 -0.15
C THR A 275 4.96 21.55 -0.06
N VAL A 276 4.89 21.05 1.16
CA VAL A 276 4.49 19.68 1.45
C VAL A 276 3.15 19.74 2.14
N MET A 277 2.14 19.15 1.53
CA MET A 277 0.83 18.96 2.12
C MET A 277 0.78 17.58 2.76
N ILE A 278 0.30 17.52 3.99
CA ILE A 278 0.03 16.26 4.68
C ILE A 278 -1.47 16.03 4.53
N GLU A 279 -1.82 14.99 3.78
CA GLU A 279 -3.17 14.47 3.79
C GLU A 279 -3.19 13.34 4.82
N GLU A 280 -4.03 13.45 5.85
CA GLU A 280 -4.17 12.38 6.85
C GLU A 280 -4.64 11.11 6.12
N GLY A 281 -3.70 10.18 5.95
CA GLY A 281 -4.02 8.82 5.54
C GLY A 281 -4.81 8.11 6.62
N GLN A 282 -5.75 7.26 6.19
CA GLN A 282 -6.52 6.43 7.11
C GLN A 282 -5.60 5.55 7.96
N ILE A 283 -5.90 5.52 9.26
CA ILE A 283 -5.23 4.67 10.25
C ILE A 283 -5.59 3.22 9.94
N VAL A 284 -4.66 2.43 9.44
CA VAL A 284 -4.77 0.97 9.44
C VAL A 284 -4.06 0.47 10.69
N ALA A 285 -4.83 0.16 11.73
CA ALA A 285 -4.36 -0.62 12.87
C ALA A 285 -5.10 -1.95 12.81
N LEU A 286 -4.35 -3.05 12.69
CA LEU A 286 -4.87 -4.40 12.84
C LEU A 286 -5.51 -4.51 14.24
N ASN A 287 -6.84 -4.67 14.28
CA ASN A 287 -7.68 -5.09 15.44
C ASN A 287 -8.41 -4.03 16.32
N GLU A 288 -8.68 -2.79 15.91
CA GLU A 288 -9.68 -1.96 16.62
C GLU A 288 -10.93 -1.61 15.79
N ARG A 289 -12.03 -2.26 16.19
CA ARG A 289 -13.42 -2.05 15.79
C ARG A 289 -13.82 -0.57 15.77
N GLU A 290 -14.37 -0.12 14.66
CA GLU A 290 -15.01 1.18 14.47
C GLU A 290 -16.15 1.40 15.49
N SER A 291 -15.93 2.26 16.48
CA SER A 291 -17.05 3.03 17.04
C SER A 291 -16.55 4.32 17.69
N ASN A 292 -16.97 5.44 17.09
CA ASN A 292 -16.89 6.81 17.59
C ASN A 292 -15.56 7.56 17.42
N ILE A 293 -15.33 8.10 16.22
CA ILE A 293 -14.61 9.38 16.08
C ILE A 293 -15.38 10.27 15.10
N ASN A 294 -16.46 10.87 15.61
CA ASN A 294 -17.06 12.05 15.00
C ASN A 294 -16.55 13.27 15.79
N LYS A 295 -15.26 13.57 15.63
CA LYS A 295 -14.66 14.79 16.18
C LYS A 295 -13.41 15.16 15.37
N GLN A 296 -13.59 16.04 14.39
CA GLN A 296 -12.49 16.84 13.86
C GLN A 296 -11.86 17.60 15.03
N GLU A 297 -10.67 17.20 15.45
CA GLU A 297 -9.76 18.08 16.17
C GLU A 297 -8.71 18.54 15.16
N GLU A 298 -8.73 19.82 14.81
CA GLU A 298 -7.71 20.46 13.98
C GLU A 298 -6.32 20.19 14.58
N VAL A 299 -5.47 19.49 13.83
CA VAL A 299 -4.04 19.44 14.12
C VAL A 299 -3.48 20.85 13.92
N VAL A 300 -3.07 21.49 15.01
CA VAL A 300 -2.52 22.85 14.98
C VAL A 300 -1.16 22.83 14.29
N ILE A 301 -1.14 23.26 13.04
CA ILE A 301 0.07 23.47 12.26
C ILE A 301 0.84 24.65 12.88
N LYS A 302 2.01 24.38 13.46
CA LYS A 302 2.98 25.43 13.79
C LYS A 302 3.87 25.67 12.59
N SER A 303 3.34 26.30 11.54
CA SER A 303 4.19 26.87 10.50
C SER A 303 4.84 28.12 11.05
N ALA A 304 6.16 28.14 11.16
CA ALA A 304 6.91 29.35 11.46
C ALA A 304 6.91 30.26 10.22
N THR A 305 5.79 30.93 9.94
CA THR A 305 5.75 31.95 8.88
C THR A 305 6.42 33.21 9.41
N LYS A 306 7.76 33.25 9.38
CA LYS A 306 8.48 34.51 9.48
C LYS A 306 8.42 35.14 8.09
N ILE A 307 7.50 36.08 7.90
CA ILE A 307 7.55 37.00 6.77
C ILE A 307 8.86 37.77 6.94
N VAL A 308 9.90 37.34 6.22
CA VAL A 308 11.07 38.16 6.00
C VAL A 308 10.62 39.19 4.97
N ASP A 309 10.47 40.44 5.40
CA ASP A 309 10.46 41.58 4.50
C ASP A 309 11.75 41.50 3.69
N ASN A 310 11.64 41.04 2.44
CA ASN A 310 12.73 41.05 1.48
C ASN A 310 13.01 42.53 1.14
N ASP A 311 13.94 43.14 1.89
CA ASP A 311 14.61 44.36 1.47
C ASP A 311 15.53 44.03 0.28
N ILE A 312 14.95 44.01 -0.92
CA ILE A 312 15.59 43.72 -2.21
C ILE A 312 16.68 44.75 -2.58
N ASN A 313 16.91 45.79 -1.77
CA ASN A 313 17.89 46.83 -2.08
C ASN A 313 19.34 46.49 -1.70
N GLY A 314 19.58 45.44 -0.89
CA GLY A 314 20.93 45.10 -0.44
C GLY A 314 21.82 44.49 -1.53
N ASP A 315 21.28 43.54 -2.29
CA ASP A 315 22.11 42.64 -3.11
C ASP A 315 22.32 43.11 -4.57
N LEU A 316 21.46 44.00 -5.08
CA LEU A 316 21.64 44.58 -6.42
C LEU A 316 22.88 45.48 -6.52
N THR A 317 23.31 46.06 -5.39
CA THR A 317 24.47 46.96 -5.34
C THR A 317 25.79 46.23 -5.58
N LEU A 318 25.88 44.96 -5.14
CA LEU A 318 27.06 44.13 -5.36
C LEU A 318 27.17 43.70 -6.83
N TYR A 319 26.06 43.28 -7.45
CA TYR A 319 26.07 42.88 -8.86
C TYR A 319 26.36 44.05 -9.83
N LEU A 320 25.86 45.26 -9.56
CA LEU A 320 26.20 46.42 -10.39
C LEU A 320 27.68 46.80 -10.31
N SER A 321 28.34 46.61 -9.16
CA SER A 321 29.76 46.94 -9.02
C SER A 321 30.67 46.01 -9.85
N TYR A 322 30.34 44.71 -9.92
CA TYR A 322 31.06 43.74 -10.75
C TYR A 322 30.84 43.99 -12.26
N PHE A 323 29.64 44.40 -12.65
CA PHE A 323 29.32 44.69 -14.06
C PHE A 323 30.02 45.96 -14.55
N VAL A 324 30.07 47.01 -13.73
CA VAL A 324 30.80 48.25 -14.08
C VAL A 324 32.31 48.04 -14.06
N GLY A 325 32.83 47.24 -13.13
CA GLY A 325 34.26 46.91 -13.05
C GLY A 325 34.76 46.12 -14.27
N SER A 326 33.97 45.15 -14.75
CA SER A 326 34.32 44.33 -15.92
C SER A 326 34.24 45.10 -17.23
N LEU A 327 33.26 46.00 -17.40
CA LEU A 327 33.19 46.93 -18.54
C LEU A 327 34.36 47.93 -18.57
N GLY A 328 34.78 48.43 -17.40
CA GLY A 328 35.95 49.31 -17.28
C GLY A 328 37.26 48.62 -17.69
N LEU A 329 37.46 47.36 -17.25
CA LEU A 329 38.64 46.58 -17.61
C LEU A 329 38.69 46.26 -19.11
N PHE A 330 37.54 45.94 -19.71
CA PHE A 330 37.42 45.68 -21.15
C PHE A 330 37.74 46.92 -21.99
N TYR A 331 37.29 48.11 -21.55
CA TYR A 331 37.56 49.36 -22.26
C TYR A 331 39.04 49.79 -22.14
N TRP A 332 39.69 49.51 -21.00
CA TRP A 332 41.11 49.78 -20.79
C TRP A 332 42.00 48.86 -21.66
N LEU A 333 41.70 47.57 -21.72
CA LEU A 333 42.43 46.60 -22.56
C LEU A 333 42.32 46.88 -24.06
N LYS A 334 41.28 47.59 -24.51
CA LYS A 334 41.10 47.93 -25.92
C LYS A 334 41.84 49.21 -26.34
N ARG A 335 42.37 49.99 -25.40
CA ARG A 335 42.95 51.32 -25.66
C ARG A 335 44.48 51.37 -25.56
N ASN A 336 45.11 50.35 -24.98
CA ASN A 336 46.57 50.16 -24.97
C ASN A 336 46.97 49.06 -25.96
#